data_AF-A0A9R1UDR1-F1
#
_entry.id   AF-A0A9R1UDR1-F1
#
_cell.length_a   1.000
_cell.length_b   1.000
_cell.length_c   1.000
_cell.angle_alpha   90.00
_cell.angle_beta   90.00
_cell.angle_gamma   90.00
#
_symmetry.space_group_name_H-M   'P 1'
#
loop_
_entity.id
_entity.type
_entity.pdbx_description
1 polymer ?
#
loop_
_entity_poly.entity_id
_entity_poly.type
_entity_poly.pdbx_seq_one_letter_code
_entity_poly.pdbx_strand_id
1 'polypeptide(L)'
;MWILRFKTSNNNGATQLSSSISTLLHEVQAHYSTKSTQKHPISEPHFMVDYLVNSLGFSTDQAVSASTKVSHLKSTQNPESVIDFFKQCGLDKTQIKNIVCFTPKILTTSVDKILQPKFRVFQELGLSGSVLEKLVKQSPTYSSNRLGSNVDYLKKLLNSDEKVSKVIYRSWWMLSTNFAQKLSANMLVLEKYGLPNDKIETILLRNPGCLLQSPEWLESTIKRVEPVLGIPRNSPRFVDGIEIIISLSKLTLETKFGVFRSFGWTDSEIFTMVKALPFCVRRSEAKIQVSLNFFMNELGYTAQYLATHPKLLVYSLEKRVMPRNKVLEILKEKKLLKNNFSLCSVVAFSEVNFVKDFVAPYHEFVPHLLEAYTNATGQSSH
;
A
#
# COMPACT_ATOMS: atom_id res chain seq x y z
N MET A 1 2.99 -3.52 1.89
CA MET A 1 4.41 -3.21 2.19
C MET A 1 4.62 -3.40 3.67
N TRP A 2 5.18 -4.54 4.09
CA TRP A 2 5.69 -4.73 5.44
C TRP A 2 7.21 -4.70 5.34
N ILE A 3 7.84 -3.69 5.92
CA ILE A 3 9.29 -3.67 6.16
C ILE A 3 9.47 -3.56 7.66
N LEU A 4 9.87 -4.66 8.29
CA LEU A 4 10.43 -4.65 9.64
C LEU A 4 11.87 -4.15 9.52
N ARG A 5 12.16 -2.99 10.12
CA ARG A 5 13.52 -2.49 10.37
C ARG A 5 13.96 -2.97 11.74
N PHE A 6 15.04 -3.73 11.81
CA PHE A 6 15.83 -3.83 13.03
C PHE A 6 16.96 -2.80 12.98
N LYS A 7 17.15 -2.12 14.10
CA LYS A 7 18.14 -1.07 14.36
C LYS A 7 19.11 -1.67 15.38
N THR A 8 20.42 -1.59 15.14
CA THR A 8 21.43 -1.67 16.21
C THR A 8 22.54 -0.67 15.90
N SER A 9 22.96 0.05 16.94
CA SER A 9 23.96 1.11 16.90
C SER A 9 25.15 0.74 17.79
N ASN A 10 26.34 1.11 17.31
CA ASN A 10 27.63 1.35 17.96
C ASN A 10 28.46 0.24 18.63
N ASN A 11 29.57 -0.10 17.95
CA ASN A 11 30.99 0.09 18.29
C ASN A 11 31.44 0.05 19.76
N ASN A 12 32.30 -0.94 20.09
CA ASN A 12 33.74 -0.76 20.40
C ASN A 12 34.35 -2.11 20.85
N GLY A 13 35.48 -2.52 20.25
CA GLY A 13 36.21 -3.73 20.67
C GLY A 13 37.31 -4.21 19.71
N ALA A 14 37.96 -3.29 18.99
CA ALA A 14 39.05 -3.61 18.06
C ALA A 14 40.37 -3.79 18.82
N THR A 15 40.50 -4.88 19.56
CA THR A 15 41.80 -5.39 20.09
C THR A 15 41.75 -6.84 20.56
N GLN A 16 40.58 -7.49 20.60
CA GLN A 16 40.44 -8.95 20.83
C GLN A 16 40.36 -9.79 19.54
N LEU A 17 40.49 -9.15 18.37
CA LEU A 17 40.32 -9.81 17.07
C LEU A 17 41.58 -10.50 16.52
N SER A 18 42.79 -10.24 17.04
CA SER A 18 44.01 -10.81 16.43
C SER A 18 44.42 -12.19 16.99
N SER A 19 44.04 -12.54 18.22
CA SER A 19 44.36 -13.87 18.79
C SER A 19 43.39 -14.97 18.36
N SER A 20 42.14 -14.61 18.02
CA SER A 20 41.10 -15.58 17.61
C SER A 20 41.19 -15.98 16.14
N ILE A 21 41.93 -15.25 15.30
CA ILE A 21 42.08 -15.54 13.86
C ILE A 21 43.12 -16.66 13.61
N SER A 22 44.12 -16.81 14.50
CA SER A 22 45.13 -17.88 14.37
C SER A 22 44.56 -19.26 14.72
N THR A 23 43.67 -19.33 15.71
CA THR A 23 43.02 -20.59 16.11
C THR A 23 41.99 -21.06 15.09
N LEU A 24 41.30 -20.14 14.40
CA LEU A 24 40.33 -20.50 13.35
C LEU A 24 40.99 -21.02 12.07
N LEU A 25 42.20 -20.58 11.72
CA LEU A 25 42.89 -21.04 10.51
C LEU A 25 43.39 -22.49 10.63
N HIS A 26 43.64 -22.98 11.85
CA HIS A 26 44.05 -24.37 12.06
C HIS A 26 42.86 -25.36 12.10
N GLU A 27 41.65 -24.90 12.41
CA GLU A 27 40.41 -25.69 12.31
C GLU A 27 39.83 -25.74 10.90
N VAL A 28 40.05 -24.68 10.09
CA VAL A 28 39.58 -24.63 8.69
C VAL A 28 40.36 -25.58 7.77
N GLN A 29 41.57 -25.99 8.13
CA GLN A 29 42.39 -26.91 7.33
C GLN A 29 42.14 -28.40 7.64
N ALA A 30 41.45 -28.73 8.74
CA ALA A 30 41.14 -30.11 9.14
C ALA A 30 39.78 -30.62 8.61
N HIS A 31 38.94 -29.76 8.03
CA HIS A 31 37.60 -30.16 7.57
C HIS A 31 37.44 -30.32 6.04
N TYR A 32 38.49 -30.06 5.25
CA TYR A 32 38.55 -30.44 3.83
C TYR A 32 39.33 -31.74 3.64
N SER A 33 38.82 -32.83 4.20
CA SER A 33 39.19 -34.19 3.80
C SER A 33 38.03 -34.76 2.98
N THR A 34 38.23 -34.85 1.67
CA THR A 34 37.28 -35.42 0.72
C THR A 34 37.09 -36.91 0.98
N LYS A 35 36.12 -37.26 1.82
CA LYS A 35 35.54 -38.60 1.84
C LYS A 35 34.65 -38.74 0.60
N SER A 36 35.11 -39.58 -0.33
CA SER A 36 34.33 -40.12 -1.43
C SER A 36 32.94 -40.53 -0.94
N THR A 37 31.94 -39.73 -1.29
CA THR A 37 30.54 -40.07 -1.07
C THR A 37 30.16 -41.03 -2.19
N GLN A 38 29.86 -42.27 -1.81
CA GLN A 38 29.14 -43.19 -2.66
C GLN A 38 27.96 -42.45 -3.30
N LYS A 39 27.88 -42.48 -4.63
CA LYS A 39 26.73 -42.02 -5.39
C LYS A 39 25.50 -42.78 -4.89
N HIS A 40 24.73 -42.17 -4.01
CA HIS A 40 23.33 -42.54 -3.84
C HIS A 40 22.65 -42.37 -5.21
N PRO A 41 21.69 -43.23 -5.57
CA PRO A 41 21.00 -43.11 -6.85
C PRO A 41 20.43 -41.70 -6.96
N ILE A 42 20.61 -41.07 -8.13
CA ILE A 42 19.83 -39.90 -8.51
C ILE A 42 18.38 -40.35 -8.34
N SER A 43 17.73 -39.92 -7.26
CA SER A 43 16.29 -40.13 -7.10
C SER A 43 15.66 -39.56 -8.35
N GLU A 44 14.90 -40.38 -9.06
CA GLU A 44 14.13 -39.90 -10.21
C GLU A 44 13.40 -38.62 -9.79
N PRO A 45 13.44 -37.56 -10.62
CA PRO A 45 12.75 -36.33 -10.29
C PRO A 45 11.29 -36.67 -10.03
N HIS A 46 10.79 -36.23 -8.88
CA HIS A 46 9.40 -36.48 -8.47
C HIS A 46 8.48 -36.14 -9.65
N PHE A 47 7.52 -37.02 -9.98
CA PHE A 47 6.62 -36.88 -11.15
C PHE A 47 5.94 -35.51 -11.30
N MET A 48 5.89 -34.73 -10.22
CA MET A 48 5.32 -33.39 -10.16
C MET A 48 6.16 -32.38 -10.95
N VAL A 49 7.47 -32.62 -11.10
CA VAL A 49 8.35 -31.78 -11.93
C VAL A 49 7.89 -31.84 -13.38
N ASP A 50 7.82 -33.03 -13.96
CA ASP A 50 7.37 -33.22 -15.35
C ASP A 50 5.93 -32.78 -15.54
N TYR A 51 5.06 -33.08 -14.56
CA TYR A 51 3.68 -32.63 -14.58
C TYR A 51 3.58 -31.10 -14.64
N LEU A 52 4.29 -30.35 -13.79
CA LEU A 52 4.22 -28.88 -13.78
C LEU A 52 4.81 -28.24 -15.04
N VAL A 53 5.88 -28.83 -15.58
CA VAL A 53 6.49 -28.39 -16.86
C VAL A 53 5.48 -28.57 -18.00
N ASN A 54 4.93 -29.77 -18.15
CA ASN A 54 4.06 -30.10 -19.29
C ASN A 54 2.67 -29.45 -19.17
N SER A 55 2.05 -29.51 -17.99
CA SER A 55 0.67 -29.03 -17.79
C SER A 55 0.59 -27.50 -17.73
N LEU A 56 1.49 -26.86 -16.97
CA LEU A 56 1.43 -25.43 -16.65
C LEU A 56 2.56 -24.61 -17.30
N GLY A 57 3.52 -25.25 -17.97
CA GLY A 57 4.61 -24.55 -18.65
C GLY A 57 5.64 -23.95 -17.70
N PHE A 58 5.91 -24.60 -16.56
CA PHE A 58 6.98 -24.20 -15.64
C PHE A 58 8.36 -24.35 -16.31
N SER A 59 9.33 -23.52 -15.92
CA SER A 59 10.73 -23.91 -16.15
C SER A 59 11.10 -25.05 -15.21
N THR A 60 12.13 -25.82 -15.57
CA THR A 60 12.60 -26.94 -14.73
C THR A 60 12.90 -26.49 -13.30
N ASP A 61 13.58 -25.36 -13.12
CA ASP A 61 13.91 -24.82 -11.79
C ASP A 61 12.67 -24.44 -10.98
N GLN A 62 11.68 -23.81 -11.62
CA GLN A 62 10.42 -23.47 -10.97
C GLN A 62 9.66 -24.73 -10.55
N ALA A 63 9.64 -25.75 -11.41
CA ALA A 63 8.95 -27.01 -11.17
C ALA A 63 9.60 -27.80 -10.04
N VAL A 64 10.93 -27.87 -9.99
CA VAL A 64 11.69 -28.47 -8.88
C VAL A 64 11.41 -27.74 -7.56
N SER A 65 11.48 -26.41 -7.56
CA SER A 65 11.20 -25.62 -6.36
C SER A 65 9.77 -25.85 -5.83
N ALA A 66 8.77 -25.83 -6.71
CA ALA A 66 7.38 -26.07 -6.34
C ALA A 66 7.13 -27.51 -5.87
N SER A 67 7.72 -28.51 -6.54
CA SER A 67 7.52 -29.92 -6.21
C SER A 67 8.03 -30.27 -4.81
N THR A 68 9.10 -29.63 -4.32
CA THR A 68 9.59 -29.83 -2.94
C THR A 68 8.52 -29.54 -1.88
N LYS A 69 7.57 -28.66 -2.17
CA LYS A 69 6.49 -28.29 -1.22
C LYS A 69 5.32 -29.27 -1.22
N VAL A 70 5.26 -30.17 -2.20
CA VAL A 70 4.19 -31.16 -2.40
C VAL A 70 4.75 -32.57 -2.63
N SER A 71 5.96 -32.83 -2.13
CA SER A 71 6.73 -34.07 -2.34
C SER A 71 6.08 -35.35 -1.78
N HIS A 72 5.02 -35.20 -1.00
CA HIS A 72 4.25 -36.30 -0.43
C HIS A 72 3.12 -36.79 -1.35
N LEU A 73 2.82 -36.06 -2.43
CA LEU A 73 1.83 -36.48 -3.41
C LEU A 73 2.32 -37.73 -4.14
N LYS A 74 1.42 -38.67 -4.39
CA LYS A 74 1.71 -39.94 -5.08
C LYS A 74 1.07 -40.04 -6.46
N SER A 75 0.18 -39.12 -6.81
CA SER A 75 -0.53 -39.08 -8.09
C SER A 75 -0.87 -37.66 -8.50
N THR A 76 -1.21 -37.47 -9.78
CA THR A 76 -1.65 -36.19 -10.37
C THR A 76 -3.14 -35.94 -10.19
N GLN A 77 -3.92 -36.90 -9.71
CA GLN A 77 -5.40 -36.80 -9.65
C GLN A 77 -5.91 -35.55 -8.92
N ASN A 78 -5.39 -35.25 -7.72
CA ASN A 78 -5.81 -34.05 -6.98
C ASN A 78 -5.26 -32.76 -7.63
N PRO A 79 -3.98 -32.67 -8.01
CA PRO A 79 -3.46 -31.54 -8.81
C PRO A 79 -4.27 -31.24 -10.08
N GLU A 80 -4.66 -32.27 -10.84
CA GLU A 80 -5.47 -32.14 -12.06
C GLU A 80 -6.85 -31.59 -11.73
N SER A 81 -7.53 -32.16 -10.74
CA SER A 81 -8.83 -31.67 -10.26
C SER A 81 -8.77 -30.20 -9.83
N VAL A 82 -7.73 -29.78 -9.12
CA VAL A 82 -7.54 -28.37 -8.70
C VAL A 82 -7.31 -27.46 -9.91
N ILE A 83 -6.50 -27.88 -10.87
CA ILE A 83 -6.22 -27.09 -12.08
C ILE A 83 -7.47 -26.95 -12.94
N ASP A 84 -8.22 -28.03 -13.14
CA ASP A 84 -9.45 -28.02 -13.93
C ASP A 84 -10.53 -27.18 -13.27
N PHE A 85 -10.64 -27.24 -11.95
CA PHE A 85 -11.49 -26.34 -11.18
C PHE A 85 -11.12 -24.86 -11.40
N PHE A 86 -9.83 -24.52 -11.38
CA PHE A 86 -9.40 -23.14 -11.66
C PHE A 86 -9.73 -22.70 -13.09
N LYS A 87 -9.60 -23.57 -14.08
CA LYS A 87 -10.03 -23.28 -15.46
C LYS A 87 -11.54 -23.04 -15.53
N GLN A 88 -12.35 -23.87 -14.85
CA GLN A 88 -13.80 -23.71 -14.77
C GLN A 88 -14.20 -22.38 -14.09
N CYS A 89 -13.38 -21.89 -13.16
CA CYS A 89 -13.56 -20.58 -12.55
C CYS A 89 -13.11 -19.40 -13.44
N GLY A 90 -12.66 -19.66 -14.67
CA GLY A 90 -12.25 -18.65 -15.63
C GLY A 90 -10.81 -18.16 -15.47
N LEU A 91 -9.94 -18.90 -14.77
CA LEU A 91 -8.51 -18.59 -14.70
C LEU A 91 -7.76 -19.17 -15.91
N ASP A 92 -6.92 -18.35 -16.53
CA ASP A 92 -6.07 -18.80 -17.63
C ASP A 92 -4.83 -19.57 -17.16
N LYS A 93 -4.14 -20.24 -18.09
CA LYS A 93 -2.96 -21.06 -17.81
C LYS A 93 -1.85 -20.25 -17.10
N THR A 94 -1.66 -18.99 -17.47
CA THR A 94 -0.64 -18.10 -16.88
C THR A 94 -0.99 -17.74 -15.44
N GLN A 95 -2.25 -17.41 -15.17
CA GLN A 95 -2.76 -17.14 -13.82
C GLN A 95 -2.63 -18.38 -12.92
N ILE A 96 -3.01 -19.55 -13.42
CA ILE A 96 -2.88 -20.82 -12.68
C ILE A 96 -1.40 -21.12 -12.39
N LYS A 97 -0.52 -20.98 -13.40
CA LYS A 97 0.93 -21.12 -13.22
C LYS A 97 1.44 -20.19 -12.11
N ASN A 98 1.03 -18.92 -12.12
CA ASN A 98 1.44 -17.94 -11.12
C ASN A 98 0.96 -18.29 -9.70
N ILE A 99 -0.27 -18.78 -9.55
CA ILE A 99 -0.81 -19.25 -8.27
C ILE A 99 0.02 -20.43 -7.74
N VAL A 100 0.22 -21.46 -8.56
CA VAL A 100 0.94 -22.67 -8.16
C VAL A 100 2.40 -22.36 -7.85
N CYS A 101 3.02 -21.45 -8.59
CA CYS A 101 4.39 -21.00 -8.32
C CYS A 101 4.52 -20.32 -6.95
N PHE A 102 3.51 -19.55 -6.54
CA PHE A 102 3.53 -18.83 -5.26
C PHE A 102 3.06 -19.71 -4.08
N THR A 103 2.14 -20.63 -4.31
CA THR A 103 1.57 -21.51 -3.27
C THR A 103 1.36 -22.93 -3.81
N PRO A 104 2.43 -23.74 -3.96
CA PRO A 104 2.31 -25.08 -4.56
C PRO A 104 1.38 -26.01 -3.77
N LYS A 105 1.30 -25.83 -2.43
CA LYS A 105 0.40 -26.60 -1.55
C LYS A 105 -1.08 -26.46 -1.90
N ILE A 106 -1.47 -25.48 -2.74
CA ILE A 106 -2.85 -25.40 -3.23
C ILE A 106 -3.26 -26.66 -4.00
N LEU A 107 -2.30 -27.33 -4.66
CA LEU A 107 -2.50 -28.57 -5.40
C LEU A 107 -2.84 -29.78 -4.52
N THR A 108 -2.72 -29.65 -3.20
CA THR A 108 -3.10 -30.69 -2.23
C THR A 108 -4.46 -30.39 -1.58
N THR A 109 -5.14 -29.32 -1.99
CA THR A 109 -6.39 -28.86 -1.37
C THR A 109 -7.58 -29.56 -2.01
N SER A 110 -8.58 -29.94 -1.21
CA SER A 110 -9.82 -30.54 -1.72
C SER A 110 -10.66 -29.49 -2.45
N VAL A 111 -11.02 -29.78 -3.70
CA VAL A 111 -11.89 -28.93 -4.51
C VAL A 111 -13.25 -28.75 -3.85
N ASP A 112 -13.97 -29.85 -3.62
CA ASP A 112 -15.37 -29.80 -3.15
C ASP A 112 -15.51 -29.22 -1.74
N LYS A 113 -14.58 -29.57 -0.83
CA LYS A 113 -14.69 -29.19 0.58
C LYS A 113 -14.17 -27.79 0.87
N ILE A 114 -13.21 -27.30 0.09
CA ILE A 114 -12.46 -26.08 0.44
C ILE A 114 -12.47 -25.04 -0.68
N LEU A 115 -12.07 -25.41 -1.91
CA LEU A 115 -11.94 -24.42 -2.98
C LEU A 115 -13.30 -23.95 -3.48
N GLN A 116 -14.20 -24.89 -3.79
CA GLN A 116 -15.50 -24.58 -4.39
C GLN A 116 -16.37 -23.67 -3.51
N PRO A 117 -16.54 -23.90 -2.19
CA PRO A 117 -17.30 -22.98 -1.35
C PRO A 117 -16.71 -21.56 -1.30
N LYS A 118 -15.38 -21.44 -1.36
CA LYS A 118 -14.70 -20.13 -1.31
C LYS A 118 -14.83 -19.35 -2.60
N PHE A 119 -14.62 -20.03 -3.71
CA PHE A 119 -14.72 -19.42 -5.03
C PHE A 119 -16.15 -19.01 -5.34
N ARG A 120 -17.16 -19.77 -4.86
CA ARG A 120 -18.56 -19.35 -4.93
C ARG A 120 -18.77 -17.97 -4.31
N VAL A 121 -18.26 -17.75 -3.09
CA VAL A 121 -18.36 -16.45 -2.41
C VAL A 121 -17.69 -15.34 -3.23
N PHE A 122 -16.56 -15.60 -3.88
CA PHE A 122 -15.89 -14.61 -4.74
C PHE A 122 -16.71 -14.27 -5.98
N GLN A 123 -17.27 -15.30 -6.63
CA GLN A 123 -18.07 -15.14 -7.83
C GLN A 123 -19.38 -14.40 -7.53
N GLU A 124 -20.04 -14.69 -6.40
CA GLU A 124 -21.22 -13.96 -5.91
C GLU A 124 -20.92 -12.48 -5.65
N LEU A 125 -19.68 -12.13 -5.31
CA LEU A 125 -19.20 -10.76 -5.12
C LEU A 125 -18.70 -10.10 -6.42
N GLY A 126 -18.78 -10.80 -7.56
CA GLY A 126 -18.31 -10.33 -8.85
C GLY A 126 -16.79 -10.31 -9.02
N LEU A 127 -16.03 -11.05 -8.20
CA LEU A 127 -14.57 -11.09 -8.23
C LEU A 127 -14.09 -12.20 -9.20
N SER A 128 -13.41 -11.83 -10.28
CA SER A 128 -12.97 -12.75 -11.33
C SER A 128 -11.56 -12.45 -11.88
N GLY A 129 -11.02 -13.37 -12.69
CA GLY A 129 -9.78 -13.21 -13.45
C GLY A 129 -8.56 -12.86 -12.58
N SER A 130 -7.87 -11.77 -12.93
CA SER A 130 -6.63 -11.34 -12.25
C SER A 130 -6.85 -10.95 -10.79
N VAL A 131 -8.05 -10.51 -10.43
CA VAL A 131 -8.42 -10.24 -9.03
C VAL A 131 -8.43 -11.54 -8.25
N LEU A 132 -9.05 -12.58 -8.80
CA LEU A 132 -9.12 -13.90 -8.19
C LEU A 132 -7.72 -14.51 -8.03
N GLU A 133 -6.86 -14.41 -9.05
CA GLU A 133 -5.45 -14.83 -8.94
C GLU A 133 -4.75 -14.17 -7.74
N LYS A 134 -4.91 -12.85 -7.58
CA LYS A 134 -4.28 -12.10 -6.50
C LYS A 134 -4.81 -12.51 -5.13
N LEU A 135 -6.12 -12.71 -4.99
CA LEU A 135 -6.72 -13.22 -3.74
C LEU A 135 -6.15 -14.60 -3.42
N VAL A 136 -6.00 -15.46 -4.44
CA VAL A 136 -5.49 -16.81 -4.26
C VAL A 136 -3.99 -16.82 -3.87
N LYS A 137 -3.21 -15.83 -4.32
CA LYS A 137 -1.81 -15.71 -3.90
C LYS A 137 -1.66 -15.16 -2.48
N GLN A 138 -2.60 -14.33 -2.03
CA GLN A 138 -2.48 -13.62 -0.76
C GLN A 138 -3.00 -14.38 0.46
N SER A 139 -3.65 -15.55 0.29
CA SER A 139 -4.09 -16.34 1.45
C SER A 139 -3.01 -17.33 1.90
N PRO A 140 -2.43 -17.16 3.10
CA PRO A 140 -1.50 -18.15 3.65
C PRO A 140 -2.20 -19.46 4.05
N THR A 141 -3.53 -19.46 4.24
CA THR A 141 -4.29 -20.63 4.69
C THR A 141 -5.64 -20.76 3.97
N TYR A 142 -5.71 -21.65 2.99
CA TYR A 142 -6.98 -22.03 2.35
C TYR A 142 -7.89 -22.86 3.24
N SER A 143 -7.46 -23.30 4.42
CA SER A 143 -8.23 -24.22 5.26
C SER A 143 -9.32 -23.57 6.12
N SER A 144 -9.39 -22.23 6.23
CA SER A 144 -10.43 -21.58 7.06
C SER A 144 -11.79 -21.54 6.35
N ASN A 145 -12.83 -22.13 6.95
CA ASN A 145 -14.23 -22.13 6.48
C ASN A 145 -15.01 -20.86 6.89
N ARG A 146 -14.35 -19.85 7.45
CA ARG A 146 -14.98 -18.66 8.03
C ARG A 146 -15.30 -17.55 7.02
N LEU A 147 -14.96 -17.76 5.75
CA LEU A 147 -15.09 -16.76 4.71
C LEU A 147 -16.53 -16.27 4.56
N GLY A 148 -17.49 -17.19 4.41
CA GLY A 148 -18.91 -16.85 4.23
C GLY A 148 -19.42 -15.96 5.37
N SER A 149 -19.26 -16.40 6.62
CA SER A 149 -19.70 -15.63 7.79
C SER A 149 -19.07 -14.24 7.91
N ASN A 150 -17.80 -14.10 7.52
CA ASN A 150 -17.12 -12.80 7.52
C ASN A 150 -17.67 -11.87 6.41
N VAL A 151 -17.99 -12.42 5.24
CA VAL A 151 -18.64 -11.69 4.15
C VAL A 151 -20.05 -11.27 4.54
N ASP A 152 -20.83 -12.16 5.15
CA ASP A 152 -22.19 -11.85 5.62
C ASP A 152 -22.18 -10.71 6.65
N TYR A 153 -21.21 -10.71 7.56
CA TYR A 153 -21.04 -9.62 8.52
C TYR A 153 -20.71 -8.29 7.82
N LEU A 154 -19.81 -8.31 6.83
CA LEU A 154 -19.49 -7.12 6.03
C LEU A 154 -20.71 -6.62 5.24
N LYS A 155 -21.51 -7.52 4.67
CA LYS A 155 -22.76 -7.17 3.97
C LYS A 155 -23.73 -6.46 4.91
N LYS A 156 -23.92 -6.99 6.12
CA LYS A 156 -24.76 -6.36 7.16
C LYS A 156 -24.27 -4.96 7.55
N LEU A 157 -22.95 -4.77 7.65
CA LEU A 157 -22.37 -3.51 8.10
C LEU A 157 -22.31 -2.43 7.01
N LEU A 158 -21.96 -2.80 5.77
CA LEU A 158 -21.72 -1.86 4.67
C LEU A 158 -22.95 -1.65 3.78
N ASN A 159 -23.91 -2.56 3.84
CA ASN A 159 -25.15 -2.55 3.06
C ASN A 159 -24.91 -2.35 1.54
N SER A 160 -23.81 -2.89 1.00
CA SER A 160 -23.42 -2.76 -0.41
C SER A 160 -22.37 -3.79 -0.79
N ASP A 161 -22.69 -4.64 -1.78
CA ASP A 161 -21.76 -5.64 -2.29
C ASP A 161 -20.51 -5.01 -2.93
N GLU A 162 -20.63 -3.83 -3.56
CA GLU A 162 -19.48 -3.09 -4.10
C GLU A 162 -18.50 -2.68 -2.99
N LYS A 163 -19.00 -2.15 -1.87
CA LYS A 163 -18.18 -1.77 -0.71
C LYS A 163 -17.52 -3.00 -0.08
N VAL A 164 -18.26 -4.10 0.03
CA VAL A 164 -17.76 -5.38 0.55
C VAL A 164 -16.62 -5.88 -0.33
N SER A 165 -16.82 -5.93 -1.65
CA SER A 165 -15.78 -6.31 -2.63
C SER A 165 -14.54 -5.42 -2.52
N LYS A 166 -14.71 -4.12 -2.30
CA LYS A 166 -13.59 -3.19 -2.10
C LYS A 166 -12.77 -3.48 -0.83
N VAL A 167 -13.42 -3.81 0.28
CA VAL A 167 -12.74 -4.21 1.54
C VAL A 167 -11.98 -5.52 1.35
N ILE A 168 -12.63 -6.50 0.75
CA ILE A 168 -12.08 -7.84 0.47
C ILE A 168 -10.86 -7.73 -0.44
N TYR A 169 -10.96 -6.96 -1.52
CA TYR A 169 -9.83 -6.72 -2.42
C TYR A 169 -8.63 -6.08 -1.72
N ARG A 170 -8.88 -5.19 -0.74
CA ARG A 170 -7.84 -4.44 -0.05
C ARG A 170 -7.17 -5.22 1.07
N SER A 171 -7.90 -6.11 1.74
CA SER A 171 -7.40 -6.83 2.91
C SER A 171 -7.93 -8.26 2.99
N TRP A 172 -7.88 -8.96 1.87
CA TRP A 172 -8.29 -10.37 1.75
C TRP A 172 -7.83 -11.28 2.89
N TRP A 173 -6.56 -11.16 3.27
CA TRP A 173 -5.93 -11.93 4.35
C TRP A 173 -6.74 -11.89 5.66
N MET A 174 -7.51 -10.84 5.88
CA MET A 174 -8.30 -10.62 7.08
C MET A 174 -9.42 -11.64 7.26
N LEU A 175 -9.98 -12.13 6.16
CA LEU A 175 -11.11 -13.07 6.18
C LEU A 175 -10.67 -14.49 6.57
N SER A 176 -9.37 -14.75 6.64
CA SER A 176 -8.82 -15.98 7.20
C SER A 176 -8.89 -16.03 8.73
N THR A 177 -9.06 -14.86 9.38
CA THR A 177 -9.05 -14.70 10.84
C THR A 177 -10.47 -14.63 11.42
N ASN A 178 -10.61 -14.55 12.76
CA ASN A 178 -11.88 -14.29 13.42
C ASN A 178 -12.29 -12.81 13.26
N PHE A 179 -12.47 -12.40 12.01
CA PHE A 179 -12.74 -11.02 11.60
C PHE A 179 -14.00 -10.47 12.26
N ALA A 180 -15.12 -11.19 12.18
CA ALA A 180 -16.39 -10.74 12.73
C ALA A 180 -16.29 -10.44 14.24
N GLN A 181 -15.69 -11.35 15.02
CA GLN A 181 -15.52 -11.15 16.46
C GLN A 181 -14.61 -9.96 16.79
N LYS A 182 -13.46 -9.85 16.11
CA LYS A 182 -12.52 -8.74 16.35
C LYS A 182 -13.12 -7.40 15.96
N LEU A 183 -13.77 -7.35 14.80
CA LEU A 183 -14.43 -6.14 14.34
C LEU A 183 -15.56 -5.75 15.30
N SER A 184 -16.41 -6.68 15.74
CA SER A 184 -17.49 -6.37 16.69
C SER A 184 -16.98 -5.78 18.02
N ALA A 185 -15.86 -6.28 18.55
CA ALA A 185 -15.27 -5.69 19.75
C ALA A 185 -14.77 -4.26 19.51
N ASN A 186 -14.17 -4.00 18.35
CA ASN A 186 -13.71 -2.67 17.97
C ASN A 186 -14.85 -1.72 17.60
N MET A 187 -15.98 -2.22 17.11
CA MET A 187 -17.19 -1.40 16.90
C MET A 187 -17.64 -0.76 18.21
N LEU A 188 -17.71 -1.54 19.31
CA LEU A 188 -18.07 -1.03 20.63
C LEU A 188 -17.11 0.06 21.12
N VAL A 189 -15.81 -0.06 20.82
CA VAL A 189 -14.83 1.00 21.12
C VAL A 189 -15.15 2.26 20.30
N LEU A 190 -15.38 2.14 18.99
CA LEU A 190 -15.68 3.30 18.15
C LEU A 190 -16.96 4.00 18.58
N GLU A 191 -17.99 3.24 18.94
CA GLU A 191 -19.26 3.73 19.48
C GLU A 191 -19.07 4.44 20.83
N LYS A 192 -18.29 3.87 21.76
CA LYS A 192 -17.90 4.51 23.03
C LYS A 192 -17.25 5.88 22.81
N TYR A 193 -16.51 6.05 21.72
CA TYR A 193 -15.87 7.32 21.35
C TYR A 193 -16.74 8.22 20.46
N GLY A 194 -17.99 7.83 20.19
CA GLY A 194 -18.96 8.64 19.45
C GLY A 194 -18.70 8.74 17.96
N LEU A 195 -17.98 7.79 17.36
CA LEU A 195 -17.78 7.78 15.91
C LEU A 195 -19.05 7.27 15.20
N PRO A 196 -19.65 8.05 14.29
CA PRO A 196 -20.84 7.63 13.57
C PRO A 196 -20.52 6.56 12.51
N ASN A 197 -21.54 5.79 12.11
CA ASN A 197 -21.39 4.64 11.22
C ASN A 197 -20.74 4.99 9.86
N ASP A 198 -21.00 6.17 9.30
CA ASP A 198 -20.40 6.63 8.04
C ASP A 198 -18.87 6.80 8.16
N LYS A 199 -18.39 7.21 9.34
CA LYS A 199 -16.96 7.36 9.64
C LYS A 199 -16.28 6.01 9.81
N ILE A 200 -16.97 5.06 10.45
CA ILE A 200 -16.50 3.68 10.59
C ILE A 200 -16.42 3.00 9.22
N GLU A 201 -17.45 3.18 8.39
CA GLU A 201 -17.45 2.72 7.00
C GLU A 201 -16.24 3.28 6.24
N THR A 202 -15.96 4.57 6.40
CA THR A 202 -14.79 5.23 5.79
C THR A 202 -13.49 4.57 6.22
N ILE A 203 -13.33 4.22 7.51
CA ILE A 203 -12.15 3.51 8.02
C ILE A 203 -12.03 2.12 7.38
N LEU A 204 -13.13 1.36 7.31
CA LEU A 204 -13.15 0.03 6.69
C LEU A 204 -12.76 0.08 5.21
N LEU A 205 -13.30 1.04 4.45
CA LEU A 205 -12.98 1.18 3.03
C LEU A 205 -11.52 1.60 2.79
N ARG A 206 -10.90 2.32 3.73
CA ARG A 206 -9.54 2.84 3.61
C ARG A 206 -8.47 1.89 4.14
N ASN A 207 -8.65 1.39 5.35
CA ASN A 207 -7.69 0.55 6.06
C ASN A 207 -8.41 -0.41 7.03
N PRO A 208 -9.05 -1.47 6.53
CA PRO A 208 -9.86 -2.35 7.38
C PRO A 208 -9.00 -3.15 8.38
N GLY A 209 -7.69 -3.34 8.11
CA GLY A 209 -6.77 -4.04 9.00
C GLY A 209 -6.54 -3.34 10.35
N CYS A 210 -6.75 -2.03 10.45
CA CYS A 210 -6.62 -1.32 11.73
C CYS A 210 -7.73 -1.68 12.72
N LEU A 211 -8.93 -2.01 12.22
CA LEU A 211 -10.06 -2.46 13.02
C LEU A 211 -9.99 -3.94 13.40
N LEU A 212 -8.86 -4.59 13.13
CA LEU A 212 -8.56 -5.94 13.61
C LEU A 212 -7.48 -6.01 14.68
N GLN A 213 -6.93 -4.85 15.05
CA GLN A 213 -6.04 -4.76 16.20
C GLN A 213 -6.82 -4.94 17.49
N SER A 214 -6.13 -5.04 18.63
CA SER A 214 -6.82 -5.19 19.91
C SER A 214 -7.62 -3.92 20.26
N PRO A 215 -8.73 -4.05 21.01
CA PRO A 215 -9.50 -2.91 21.49
C PRO A 215 -8.67 -1.86 22.24
N GLU A 216 -7.69 -2.29 23.02
CA GLU A 216 -6.80 -1.41 23.80
C GLU A 216 -5.89 -0.58 22.89
N TRP A 217 -5.38 -1.19 21.81
CA TRP A 217 -4.57 -0.49 20.82
C TRP A 217 -5.41 0.53 20.06
N LEU A 218 -6.64 0.18 19.68
CA LEU A 218 -7.54 1.08 18.98
C LEU A 218 -7.93 2.26 19.87
N GLU A 219 -8.29 2.00 21.12
CA GLU A 219 -8.60 3.04 22.11
C GLU A 219 -7.41 3.97 22.34
N SER A 220 -6.19 3.44 22.48
CA SER A 220 -4.96 4.24 22.58
C SER A 220 -4.72 5.10 21.33
N THR A 221 -4.99 4.55 20.15
CA THR A 221 -4.88 5.27 18.87
C THR A 221 -5.83 6.44 18.81
N ILE A 222 -7.10 6.25 19.18
CA ILE A 222 -8.14 7.29 19.21
C ILE A 222 -7.75 8.41 20.18
N LYS A 223 -7.29 8.06 21.40
CA LYS A 223 -6.88 9.02 22.43
C LYS A 223 -5.68 9.89 22.01
N ARG A 224 -4.84 9.41 21.09
CA ARG A 224 -3.64 10.12 20.64
C ARG A 224 -3.89 11.18 19.57
N VAL A 225 -5.02 11.13 18.86
CA VAL A 225 -5.28 12.02 17.72
C VAL A 225 -5.24 13.50 18.13
N GLU A 226 -5.97 13.86 19.19
CA GLU A 226 -6.04 15.25 19.63
C GLU A 226 -4.72 15.74 20.27
N PRO A 227 -4.08 15.03 21.22
CA PRO A 227 -2.81 15.47 21.81
C PRO A 227 -1.63 15.54 20.82
N VAL A 228 -1.64 14.72 19.76
CA VAL A 228 -0.51 14.64 18.81
C VAL A 228 -0.73 15.49 17.56
N LEU A 229 -1.96 15.61 17.08
CA LEU A 229 -2.27 16.32 15.83
C LEU A 229 -3.08 17.60 16.05
N GLY A 230 -3.54 17.86 17.27
CA GLY A 230 -4.44 18.98 17.59
C GLY A 230 -5.84 18.82 16.99
N ILE A 231 -6.21 17.64 16.48
CA ILE A 231 -7.50 17.42 15.81
C ILE A 231 -8.53 16.97 16.86
N PRO A 232 -9.54 17.81 17.18
CA PRO A 232 -10.53 17.45 18.18
C PRO A 232 -11.46 16.36 17.66
N ARG A 233 -12.05 15.58 18.58
CA ARG A 233 -12.92 14.43 18.26
C ARG A 233 -14.12 14.77 17.38
N ASN A 234 -14.70 15.95 17.55
CA ASN A 234 -15.83 16.44 16.76
C ASN A 234 -15.43 16.98 15.38
N SER A 235 -14.13 17.03 15.06
CA SER A 235 -13.67 17.50 13.76
C SER A 235 -14.09 16.54 12.64
N PRO A 236 -14.54 17.04 11.48
CA PRO A 236 -14.78 16.20 10.31
C PRO A 236 -13.51 15.48 9.83
N ARG A 237 -12.32 15.94 10.27
CA ARG A 237 -11.00 15.36 9.97
C ARG A 237 -10.51 14.34 10.99
N PHE A 238 -11.29 14.02 12.01
CA PHE A 238 -10.86 13.12 13.07
C PHE A 238 -10.44 11.73 12.54
N VAL A 239 -11.22 11.17 11.60
CA VAL A 239 -10.89 9.90 10.92
C VAL A 239 -9.59 9.99 10.13
N ASP A 240 -9.35 11.11 9.43
CA ASP A 240 -8.09 11.34 8.73
C ASP A 240 -6.92 11.38 9.75
N GLY A 241 -7.15 11.97 10.92
CA GLY A 241 -6.21 11.98 12.05
C GLY A 241 -5.89 10.59 12.59
N ILE A 242 -6.89 9.74 12.81
CA ILE A 242 -6.70 8.32 13.16
C ILE A 242 -5.81 7.65 12.12
N GLU A 243 -6.10 7.85 10.83
CA GLU A 243 -5.32 7.27 9.73
C GLU A 243 -3.84 7.71 9.76
N ILE A 244 -3.56 8.96 10.13
CA ILE A 244 -2.19 9.47 10.30
C ILE A 244 -1.50 8.82 11.50
N ILE A 245 -2.15 8.73 12.67
CA ILE A 245 -1.57 8.09 13.87
C ILE A 245 -1.24 6.61 13.64
N ILE A 246 -2.07 5.91 12.86
CA ILE A 246 -1.83 4.51 12.49
C ILE A 246 -0.64 4.41 11.53
N SER A 247 -0.52 5.34 10.59
CA SER A 247 0.46 5.27 9.51
C SER A 247 1.85 5.73 9.93
N LEU A 248 1.95 6.65 10.90
CA LEU A 248 3.19 7.32 11.27
C LEU A 248 3.48 7.15 12.76
N SER A 249 4.72 6.75 13.08
CA SER A 249 5.18 6.75 14.47
C SER A 249 5.25 8.19 15.01
N LYS A 250 5.15 8.36 16.33
CA LYS A 250 5.30 9.67 16.98
C LYS A 250 6.63 10.35 16.58
N LEU A 251 7.71 9.57 16.57
CA LEU A 251 9.03 10.06 16.16
C LEU A 251 9.04 10.54 14.70
N THR A 252 8.47 9.75 13.80
CA THR A 252 8.36 10.10 12.36
C THR A 252 7.51 11.35 12.13
N LEU A 253 6.51 11.59 12.97
CA LEU A 253 5.71 12.79 12.87
C LEU A 253 6.50 14.01 13.38
N GLU A 254 7.20 13.88 14.51
CA GLU A 254 8.06 14.96 15.04
C GLU A 254 9.21 15.31 14.10
N THR A 255 9.83 14.34 13.41
CA THR A 255 10.85 14.66 12.41
C THR A 255 10.28 15.50 11.27
N LYS A 256 9.06 15.19 10.83
CA LYS A 256 8.36 15.98 9.81
C LYS A 256 7.98 17.37 10.30
N PHE A 257 7.49 17.50 11.53
CA PHE A 257 7.25 18.81 12.15
C PHE A 257 8.55 19.61 12.29
N GLY A 258 9.66 18.95 12.60
CA GLY A 258 11.01 19.52 12.59
C GLY A 258 11.38 20.14 11.25
N VAL A 259 11.00 19.53 10.12
CA VAL A 259 11.21 20.11 8.79
C VAL A 259 10.42 21.42 8.63
N PHE A 260 9.16 21.50 9.08
CA PHE A 260 8.43 22.77 9.02
C PHE A 260 9.09 23.83 9.92
N ARG A 261 9.47 23.46 11.15
CA ARG A 261 10.15 24.36 12.09
C ARG A 261 11.48 24.88 11.54
N SER A 262 12.24 24.08 10.79
CA SER A 262 13.50 24.54 10.17
C SER A 262 13.29 25.57 9.06
N PHE A 263 12.05 25.71 8.55
CA PHE A 263 11.63 26.78 7.64
C PHE A 263 10.91 27.93 8.38
N GLY A 264 11.06 28.01 9.71
CA GLY A 264 10.50 29.09 10.53
C GLY A 264 9.03 28.95 10.89
N TRP A 265 8.41 27.78 10.68
CA TRP A 265 7.04 27.56 11.09
C TRP A 265 6.94 27.41 12.61
N THR A 266 5.92 28.04 13.18
CA THR A 266 5.51 27.82 14.57
C THR A 266 4.67 26.55 14.71
N ASP A 267 4.61 25.98 15.91
CA ASP A 267 3.74 24.82 16.18
C ASP A 267 2.26 25.14 15.92
N SER A 268 1.83 26.37 16.17
CA SER A 268 0.45 26.82 15.91
C SER A 268 0.11 26.76 14.41
N GLU A 269 1.03 27.19 13.54
CA GLU A 269 0.85 27.13 12.08
C GLU A 269 0.85 25.67 11.60
N ILE A 270 1.75 24.84 12.14
CA ILE A 270 1.78 23.40 11.83
C ILE A 270 0.44 22.76 12.22
N PHE A 271 -0.07 23.01 13.42
CA PHE A 271 -1.37 22.47 13.84
C PHE A 271 -2.52 23.03 13.03
N THR A 272 -2.47 24.30 12.61
CA THR A 272 -3.48 24.88 11.70
C THR A 272 -3.53 24.10 10.38
N MET A 273 -2.37 23.84 9.79
CA MET A 273 -2.22 23.04 8.57
C MET A 273 -2.74 21.61 8.76
N VAL A 274 -2.30 20.93 9.81
CA VAL A 274 -2.65 19.53 10.10
C VAL A 274 -4.15 19.39 10.37
N LYS A 275 -4.75 20.29 11.15
CA LYS A 275 -6.20 20.29 11.40
C LYS A 275 -7.02 20.48 10.13
N ALA A 276 -6.54 21.31 9.20
CA ALA A 276 -7.21 21.55 7.93
C ALA A 276 -7.04 20.40 6.93
N LEU A 277 -5.87 19.76 6.89
CA LEU A 277 -5.58 18.67 5.96
C LEU A 277 -4.49 17.72 6.51
N PRO A 278 -4.86 16.70 7.32
CA PRO A 278 -3.89 15.83 7.99
C PRO A 278 -2.95 15.08 7.03
N PHE A 279 -3.37 14.85 5.79
CA PHE A 279 -2.55 14.15 4.80
C PHE A 279 -1.33 14.95 4.31
N CYS A 280 -1.17 16.23 4.65
CA CYS A 280 0.05 16.98 4.32
C CYS A 280 1.32 16.32 4.91
N VAL A 281 1.23 15.80 6.14
CA VAL A 281 2.36 15.13 6.82
C VAL A 281 2.58 13.69 6.38
N ARG A 282 1.76 13.15 5.47
CA ARG A 282 1.96 11.81 4.90
C ARG A 282 3.12 11.77 3.90
N ARG A 283 3.49 12.93 3.33
CA ARG A 283 4.58 13.04 2.34
C ARG A 283 5.93 12.71 2.99
N SER A 284 6.91 12.29 2.19
CA SER A 284 8.27 12.09 2.68
C SER A 284 8.89 13.41 3.12
N GLU A 285 9.83 13.37 4.06
CA GLU A 285 10.53 14.56 4.57
C GLU A 285 11.20 15.33 3.42
N ALA A 286 11.91 14.64 2.54
CA ALA A 286 12.49 15.24 1.34
C ALA A 286 11.47 15.96 0.45
N LYS A 287 10.27 15.39 0.25
CA LYS A 287 9.22 16.03 -0.57
C LYS A 287 8.62 17.25 0.10
N ILE A 288 8.51 17.24 1.43
CA ILE A 288 8.07 18.42 2.21
C ILE A 288 9.12 19.51 2.07
N GLN A 289 10.39 19.19 2.29
CA GLN A 289 11.49 20.15 2.21
C GLN A 289 11.61 20.81 0.83
N VAL A 290 11.58 20.02 -0.25
CA VAL A 290 11.62 20.57 -1.62
C VAL A 290 10.41 21.47 -1.89
N SER A 291 9.22 21.08 -1.42
CA SER A 291 8.02 21.91 -1.56
C SER A 291 8.11 23.22 -0.78
N LEU A 292 8.64 23.20 0.45
CA LEU A 292 8.81 24.41 1.26
C LEU A 292 9.87 25.34 0.68
N ASN A 293 10.98 24.80 0.13
CA ASN A 293 11.98 25.60 -0.56
C ASN A 293 11.35 26.37 -1.74
N PHE A 294 10.60 25.68 -2.59
CA PHE A 294 9.93 26.31 -3.71
C PHE A 294 8.95 27.42 -3.26
N PHE A 295 8.04 27.11 -2.33
CA PHE A 295 7.04 28.09 -1.93
C PHE A 295 7.62 29.25 -1.12
N MET A 296 8.51 29.00 -0.17
CA MET A 296 8.97 30.02 0.77
C MET A 296 10.19 30.77 0.26
N ASN A 297 11.18 30.08 -0.32
CA ASN A 297 12.43 30.71 -0.73
C ASN A 297 12.34 31.27 -2.16
N GLU A 298 11.69 30.56 -3.09
CA GLU A 298 11.60 31.02 -4.48
C GLU A 298 10.38 31.94 -4.70
N LEU A 299 9.21 31.58 -4.15
CA LEU A 299 7.97 32.35 -4.33
C LEU A 299 7.63 33.31 -3.18
N GLY A 300 8.40 33.29 -2.08
CA GLY A 300 8.22 34.22 -0.96
C GLY A 300 6.95 34.02 -0.12
N TYR A 301 6.30 32.85 -0.18
CA TYR A 301 5.12 32.58 0.66
C TYR A 301 5.51 32.46 2.14
N THR A 302 4.66 33.01 3.02
CA THR A 302 4.82 32.88 4.46
C THR A 302 4.30 31.53 4.98
N ALA A 303 4.83 31.08 6.12
CA ALA A 303 4.35 29.90 6.83
C ALA A 303 2.84 30.00 7.12
N GLN A 304 2.38 31.14 7.62
CA GLN A 304 0.96 31.44 7.88
C GLN A 304 0.06 31.26 6.65
N TYR A 305 0.51 31.73 5.47
CA TYR A 305 -0.27 31.58 4.25
C TYR A 305 -0.38 30.11 3.84
N LEU A 306 0.73 29.37 3.88
CA LEU A 306 0.74 27.94 3.53
C LEU A 306 -0.05 27.10 4.54
N ALA A 307 -0.01 27.45 5.82
CA ALA A 307 -0.76 26.77 6.88
C ALA A 307 -2.28 26.86 6.67
N THR A 308 -2.76 27.98 6.13
CA THR A 308 -4.19 28.18 5.79
C THR A 308 -4.55 27.61 4.40
N HIS A 309 -3.56 27.30 3.56
CA HIS A 309 -3.73 26.76 2.21
C HIS A 309 -2.98 25.42 2.00
N PRO A 310 -3.17 24.41 2.87
CA PRO A 310 -2.37 23.18 2.88
C PRO A 310 -2.49 22.35 1.60
N LYS A 311 -3.49 22.62 0.76
CA LYS A 311 -3.66 21.98 -0.55
C LYS A 311 -2.45 22.19 -1.47
N LEU A 312 -1.76 23.33 -1.35
CA LEU A 312 -0.53 23.62 -2.09
C LEU A 312 0.56 22.57 -1.85
N LEU A 313 0.63 22.02 -0.63
CA LEU A 313 1.67 21.09 -0.19
C LEU A 313 1.37 19.61 -0.52
N VAL A 314 0.14 19.28 -0.94
CA VAL A 314 -0.24 17.89 -1.27
C VAL A 314 -0.23 17.58 -2.77
N TYR A 315 -0.39 18.59 -3.62
CA TYR A 315 -0.28 18.40 -5.07
C TYR A 315 1.14 18.02 -5.47
N SER A 316 1.29 17.42 -6.66
CA SER A 316 2.62 17.17 -7.20
C SER A 316 3.29 18.51 -7.51
N LEU A 317 4.43 18.77 -6.87
CA LEU A 317 5.19 19.99 -7.10
C LEU A 317 5.62 20.09 -8.57
N GLU A 318 6.36 19.10 -9.03
CA GLU A 318 6.93 19.02 -10.39
C GLU A 318 5.87 18.88 -11.48
N LYS A 319 4.87 18.00 -11.29
CA LYS A 319 3.91 17.68 -12.36
C LYS A 319 2.67 18.57 -12.37
N ARG A 320 2.49 19.46 -11.39
CA ARG A 320 1.28 20.28 -11.30
C ARG A 320 1.55 21.69 -10.83
N VAL A 321 2.21 21.87 -9.69
CA VAL A 321 2.37 23.21 -9.10
C VAL A 321 3.29 24.06 -9.97
N MET A 322 4.51 23.60 -10.26
CA MET A 322 5.50 24.38 -11.00
C MET A 322 5.07 24.68 -12.44
N PRO A 323 4.54 23.72 -13.24
CA PRO A 323 4.09 24.01 -14.60
C PRO A 323 2.96 25.04 -14.61
N ARG A 324 2.00 24.93 -13.68
CA ARG A 324 0.88 25.87 -13.59
C ARG A 324 1.30 27.23 -13.03
N ASN A 325 2.28 27.27 -12.13
CA ASN A 325 2.88 28.52 -11.68
C ASN A 325 3.53 29.25 -12.85
N LYS A 326 4.30 28.53 -13.69
CA LYS A 326 4.97 29.14 -14.84
C LYS A 326 3.98 29.69 -15.86
N VAL A 327 2.91 28.96 -16.18
CA VAL A 327 1.82 29.46 -17.02
C VAL A 327 1.22 30.72 -16.40
N LEU A 328 0.90 30.69 -15.09
CA LEU A 328 0.30 31.83 -14.39
C LEU A 328 1.21 33.08 -14.42
N GLU A 329 2.52 32.92 -14.23
CA GLU A 329 3.51 34.00 -14.35
C GLU A 329 3.52 34.61 -15.74
N ILE A 330 3.62 33.79 -16.80
CA ILE A 330 3.65 34.27 -18.20
C ILE A 330 2.37 35.07 -18.52
N LEU A 331 1.21 34.56 -18.11
CA LEU A 331 -0.06 35.24 -18.37
C LEU A 331 -0.20 36.55 -17.58
N LYS A 332 0.36 36.62 -16.37
CA LYS A 332 0.41 37.85 -15.57
C LYS A 332 1.36 38.88 -16.18
N GLU A 333 2.56 38.47 -16.57
CA GLU A 333 3.56 39.34 -17.21
C GLU A 333 3.01 39.96 -18.51
N LYS A 334 2.30 39.16 -19.31
CA LYS A 334 1.65 39.62 -20.55
C LYS A 334 0.30 40.31 -20.32
N LYS A 335 -0.15 40.44 -19.06
CA LYS A 335 -1.42 41.09 -18.66
C LYS A 335 -2.65 40.49 -19.38
N LEU A 336 -2.65 39.18 -19.61
CA LEU A 336 -3.71 38.47 -20.36
C LEU A 336 -4.87 37.98 -19.49
N LEU A 337 -4.73 38.05 -18.16
CA LEU A 337 -5.74 37.60 -17.21
C LEU A 337 -6.72 38.73 -16.89
N LYS A 338 -8.01 38.45 -17.06
CA LYS A 338 -9.10 39.38 -16.67
C LYS A 338 -9.20 39.58 -15.16
N ASN A 339 -8.86 38.54 -14.39
CA ASN A 339 -8.96 38.51 -12.94
C ASN A 339 -7.61 38.18 -12.31
N ASN A 340 -7.37 38.65 -11.08
CA ASN A 340 -6.18 38.27 -10.33
C ASN A 340 -6.35 36.89 -9.69
N PHE A 341 -5.81 35.86 -10.34
CA PHE A 341 -5.83 34.50 -9.81
C PHE A 341 -4.63 34.23 -8.88
N SER A 342 -4.91 33.60 -7.73
CA SER A 342 -3.87 33.09 -6.82
C SER A 342 -3.38 31.73 -7.32
N LEU A 343 -2.10 31.40 -7.06
CA LEU A 343 -1.57 30.08 -7.40
C LEU A 343 -2.40 28.95 -6.75
N CYS A 344 -2.81 29.14 -5.50
CA CYS A 344 -3.65 28.19 -4.76
C CYS A 344 -4.94 27.84 -5.53
N SER A 345 -5.61 28.85 -6.10
CA SER A 345 -6.82 28.63 -6.91
C SER A 345 -6.50 27.86 -8.20
N VAL A 346 -5.44 28.24 -8.91
CA VAL A 346 -5.08 27.69 -10.22
C VAL A 346 -4.64 26.23 -10.15
N VAL A 347 -3.86 25.85 -9.13
CA VAL A 347 -3.42 24.46 -8.98
C VAL A 347 -4.57 23.50 -8.63
N ALA A 348 -5.69 24.02 -8.11
CA ALA A 348 -6.85 23.22 -7.73
C ALA A 348 -7.71 22.78 -8.92
N PHE A 349 -7.58 23.42 -10.08
CA PHE A 349 -8.33 23.05 -11.29
C PHE A 349 -8.03 21.61 -11.71
N SER A 350 -9.03 20.91 -12.28
CA SER A 350 -8.77 19.67 -13.02
C SER A 350 -7.81 19.94 -14.19
N GLU A 351 -7.24 18.89 -14.77
CA GLU A 351 -6.35 19.06 -15.92
C GLU A 351 -7.10 19.67 -17.11
N VAL A 352 -8.27 19.13 -17.42
CA VAL A 352 -9.15 19.61 -18.49
C VAL A 352 -9.51 21.08 -18.30
N ASN A 353 -9.93 21.48 -17.11
CA ASN A 353 -10.34 22.87 -16.89
C ASN A 353 -9.14 23.81 -16.87
N PHE A 354 -7.99 23.39 -16.33
CA PHE A 354 -6.79 24.22 -16.37
C PHE A 354 -6.35 24.50 -17.82
N VAL A 355 -6.30 23.47 -18.67
CA VAL A 355 -5.93 23.66 -20.09
C VAL A 355 -6.95 24.53 -20.79
N LYS A 356 -8.24 24.27 -20.59
CA LYS A 356 -9.33 25.03 -21.21
C LYS A 356 -9.31 26.51 -20.81
N ASP A 357 -9.02 26.83 -19.56
CA ASP A 357 -9.20 28.18 -19.02
C ASP A 357 -7.89 29.00 -19.00
N PHE A 358 -6.72 28.34 -18.91
CA PHE A 358 -5.42 29.00 -18.73
C PHE A 358 -4.39 28.68 -19.82
N VAL A 359 -4.65 27.75 -20.75
CA VAL A 359 -3.67 27.39 -21.78
C VAL A 359 -4.22 27.62 -23.19
N ALA A 360 -5.29 26.93 -23.56
CA ALA A 360 -5.88 26.98 -24.90
C ALA A 360 -6.30 28.39 -25.36
N PRO A 361 -6.92 29.24 -24.51
CA PRO A 361 -7.36 30.58 -24.92
C PRO A 361 -6.22 31.53 -25.29
N TYR A 362 -4.98 31.19 -24.91
CA TYR A 362 -3.83 32.07 -25.03
C TYR A 362 -2.81 31.61 -26.07
N HIS A 363 -3.12 30.59 -26.89
CA HIS A 363 -2.18 30.02 -27.86
C HIS A 363 -1.70 31.03 -28.92
N GLU A 364 -2.55 31.96 -29.35
CA GLU A 364 -2.18 33.03 -30.30
C GLU A 364 -1.28 34.10 -29.66
N PHE A 365 -1.45 34.36 -28.36
CA PHE A 365 -0.70 35.39 -27.63
C PHE A 365 0.61 34.87 -27.00
N VAL A 366 0.66 33.57 -26.77
CA VAL A 366 1.81 32.84 -26.23
C VAL A 366 2.03 31.57 -27.05
N PRO A 367 2.72 31.69 -28.20
CA PRO A 367 3.05 30.53 -29.03
C PRO A 367 3.77 29.45 -28.20
N HIS A 368 3.48 28.18 -28.49
CA HIS A 368 4.05 27.01 -27.79
C HIS A 368 3.70 26.86 -26.29
N LEU A 369 2.79 27.66 -25.72
CA LEU A 369 2.40 27.53 -24.31
C LEU A 369 1.86 26.13 -23.98
N LEU A 370 1.02 25.57 -24.85
CA LEU A 370 0.48 24.23 -24.68
C LEU A 370 1.57 23.16 -24.74
N GLU A 371 2.47 23.25 -25.72
CA GLU A 371 3.59 22.32 -25.89
C GLU A 371 4.52 22.36 -24.66
N ALA A 372 4.90 23.57 -24.22
CA ALA A 372 5.75 23.75 -23.05
C ALA A 372 5.10 23.19 -21.77
N TYR A 373 3.80 23.42 -21.57
CA TYR A 373 3.06 22.88 -20.43
C TYR A 373 2.94 21.34 -20.48
N THR A 374 2.67 20.79 -21.67
CA THR A 374 2.51 19.35 -21.92
C THR A 374 3.84 18.61 -21.67
N ASN A 375 4.94 19.17 -22.17
CA ASN A 375 6.30 18.68 -21.91
C ASN A 375 6.66 18.72 -20.43
N ALA A 376 6.35 19.82 -19.73
CA ALA A 376 6.64 19.97 -18.31
C ALA A 376 5.83 19.03 -17.40
N THR A 377 4.64 18.61 -17.82
CA THR A 377 3.78 17.69 -17.03
C THR A 377 4.05 16.22 -17.33
N GLY A 378 4.89 15.92 -18.33
CA GLY A 378 5.20 14.56 -18.77
C GLY A 378 4.00 13.86 -19.42
N GLN A 379 3.04 14.63 -19.93
CA GLN A 379 1.97 14.13 -20.78
C GLN A 379 2.53 14.19 -22.21
N SER A 380 2.94 13.09 -22.80
CA SER A 380 3.34 13.11 -24.20
C SER A 380 2.11 13.37 -25.08
N SER A 381 2.20 14.33 -26.00
CA SER A 381 1.23 14.53 -27.08
C SER A 381 1.19 13.26 -27.94
N HIS A 382 0.10 12.51 -27.84
CA HIS A 382 -0.20 11.39 -28.73
C HIS A 382 -0.81 11.88 -30.04
#